data_AF-D4F2R4-F1
#
_entry.id   AF-D4F2R4-F1
#
_cell.length_a   1.000
_cell.length_b   1.000
_cell.length_c   1.000
_cell.angle_alpha   90.00
_cell.angle_beta   90.00
_cell.angle_gamma   90.00
#
_symmetry.space_group_name_H-M   'P 1'
#
loop_
_entity.id
_entity.type
_entity.pdbx_description
1 polymer ?
#
loop_
_entity_poly.entity_id
_entity_poly.type
_entity_poly.pdbx_seq_one_letter_code
_entity_poly.pdbx_strand_id
1 'polypeptide(L)'
;MIEDVNYTMVTDVQIAERTTAKVSTDNVAALRQGTSGAKIQTSSVQGGNQQRYQTRIVSSANQVNLKFNQAEPVLEAQLANSIAGIL
;
A
#
# COMPACT_ATOMS: atom_id res chain seq x y z
N MET A 1 29.18 14.64 -13.51
CA MET A 1 28.74 14.45 -12.11
C MET A 1 27.81 13.26 -12.11
N ILE A 2 27.98 12.32 -11.19
CA ILE A 2 27.12 11.14 -11.04
C ILE A 2 26.25 11.41 -9.82
N GLU A 3 24.93 11.35 -9.99
CA GLU A 3 23.97 11.65 -8.93
C GLU A 3 23.30 10.36 -8.46
N ASP A 4 23.12 10.20 -7.15
CA ASP A 4 22.24 9.17 -6.61
C ASP A 4 20.83 9.76 -6.49
N VAL A 5 19.86 9.17 -7.19
CA VAL A 5 18.50 9.70 -7.27
C VAL A 5 17.53 8.65 -6.74
N ASN A 6 16.78 9.04 -5.70
CA ASN A 6 15.74 8.22 -5.08
C ASN A 6 14.36 8.83 -5.33
N TYR A 7 13.47 8.05 -5.94
CA TYR A 7 12.06 8.35 -6.05
C TYR A 7 11.25 7.50 -5.06
N THR A 8 10.29 8.12 -4.40
CA THR A 8 9.36 7.44 -3.49
C THR A 8 7.93 7.77 -3.90
N MET A 9 7.11 6.74 -4.02
CA MET A 9 5.69 6.84 -4.30
C MET A 9 4.91 6.33 -3.08
N VAL A 10 3.99 7.16 -2.60
CA VAL A 10 3.09 6.82 -1.49
C VAL A 10 1.67 6.77 -2.03
N THR A 11 1.05 5.60 -1.94
CA THR A 11 -0.30 5.36 -2.45
C THR A 11 -1.19 4.89 -1.31
N ASP A 12 -2.22 5.67 -1.01
CA ASP A 12 -3.27 5.28 -0.08
C ASP A 12 -4.37 4.53 -0.83
N VAL A 13 -4.63 3.29 -0.45
CA VAL A 13 -5.62 2.39 -1.06
C VAL A 13 -6.72 2.07 -0.05
N GLN A 14 -7.98 2.14 -0.48
CA GLN A 14 -9.12 1.69 0.31
C GLN A 14 -9.91 0.65 -0.49
N ILE A 15 -10.00 -0.57 0.06
CA ILE A 15 -10.77 -1.69 -0.51
C ILE A 15 -12.00 -1.89 0.36
N ALA A 16 -13.17 -2.01 -0.26
CA ALA A 16 -14.41 -2.35 0.41
C ALA A 16 -15.00 -3.62 -0.21
N GLU A 17 -15.10 -4.69 0.57
CA GLU A 17 -15.66 -5.97 0.14
C GLU A 17 -17.04 -6.16 0.77
N ARG A 18 -18.03 -6.57 -0.03
CA ARG A 18 -19.37 -6.87 0.47
C ARG A 18 -19.39 -8.27 1.10
N THR A 19 -19.77 -8.36 2.36
CA THR A 19 -19.86 -9.62 3.12
C THR A 19 -21.28 -9.87 3.63
N THR A 20 -21.67 -11.14 3.70
CA THR A 20 -22.94 -11.60 4.26
C THR A 20 -22.89 -11.78 5.78
N ALA A 21 -21.70 -11.72 6.39
CA ALA A 21 -21.50 -11.90 7.83
C ALA A 21 -21.49 -10.57 8.61
N LYS A 22 -21.95 -10.57 9.87
CA LYS A 22 -21.74 -9.45 10.80
C LYS A 22 -20.24 -9.30 11.05
N VAL A 23 -19.68 -8.16 10.65
CA VAL A 23 -18.25 -7.88 10.81
C VAL A 23 -18.00 -7.26 12.19
N SER A 24 -17.14 -7.90 12.99
CA SER A 24 -16.61 -7.32 14.23
C SER A 24 -15.35 -6.50 13.91
N THR A 25 -15.14 -5.40 14.63
CA THR A 25 -14.05 -4.46 14.38
C THR A 25 -12.84 -4.80 15.24
N ASP A 26 -11.76 -5.26 14.61
CA ASP A 26 -10.44 -5.39 15.24
C ASP A 26 -9.45 -4.42 14.56
N ASN A 27 -8.99 -3.42 15.33
CA ASN A 27 -8.07 -2.40 14.86
C ASN A 27 -6.64 -2.96 14.89
N VAL A 28 -6.27 -3.78 13.90
CA VAL A 28 -4.93 -4.40 13.84
C VAL A 28 -3.95 -3.46 13.13
N ALA A 29 -3.23 -2.65 13.91
CA ALA A 29 -2.11 -1.85 13.40
C ALA A 29 -0.84 -2.72 13.29
N ALA A 30 -0.70 -3.49 12.20
CA ALA A 30 0.55 -4.20 11.92
C ALA A 30 1.59 -3.23 11.32
N LEU A 31 2.36 -2.57 12.18
CA LEU A 31 3.53 -1.77 11.78
C LEU A 31 4.70 -2.70 11.45
N ARG A 32 4.84 -3.11 10.18
CA ARG A 32 6.03 -3.82 9.72
C ARG A 32 7.08 -2.80 9.27
N GLN A 33 7.99 -2.45 10.17
CA GLN A 33 9.05 -1.47 9.96
C GLN A 33 10.17 -2.09 9.10
N GLY A 34 10.41 -1.49 7.94
CA GLY A 34 11.39 -1.87 6.91
C GLY A 34 11.15 -0.97 5.69
N THR A 35 12.05 -0.96 4.69
CA THR A 35 12.01 -0.06 3.50
C THR A 35 10.73 -0.15 2.64
N SER A 36 9.76 -0.96 3.06
CA SER A 36 8.43 -1.14 2.47
C SER A 36 7.42 -1.26 3.61
N GLY A 37 6.99 -0.12 4.15
CA GLY A 37 6.03 -0.06 5.25
C GLY A 37 4.60 -0.03 4.71
N ALA A 38 3.86 -1.13 4.85
CA ALA A 38 2.43 -1.15 4.62
C ALA A 38 1.69 -0.86 5.94
N LYS A 39 0.97 0.27 6.03
CA LYS A 39 0.00 0.46 7.13
C LYS A 39 -1.26 -0.27 6.71
N ILE A 40 -1.78 -1.23 7.48
CA ILE A 40 -3.10 -1.82 7.24
C ILE A 40 -4.02 -1.34 8.37
N GLN A 41 -5.16 -0.76 8.02
CA GLN A 41 -6.19 -0.27 8.92
C GLN A 41 -7.53 -0.83 8.45
N THR A 42 -8.02 -1.85 9.16
CA THR A 42 -9.32 -2.45 8.90
C THR A 42 -10.39 -1.67 9.66
N SER A 43 -11.46 -1.25 8.99
CA SER A 43 -12.61 -0.61 9.65
C SER A 43 -13.91 -1.17 9.08
N SER A 44 -14.80 -1.59 9.97
CA SER A 44 -16.11 -2.13 9.61
C SER A 44 -17.18 -1.23 10.20
N VAL A 45 -18.14 -0.82 9.39
CA VAL A 45 -19.27 0.00 9.87
C VAL A 45 -20.25 -0.93 10.57
N GLN A 46 -20.55 -0.67 11.84
CA GLN A 46 -21.54 -1.44 12.60
C GLN A 46 -22.91 -1.33 11.89
N GLY A 47 -23.39 -2.45 11.33
CA GLY A 47 -24.62 -2.52 10.52
C GLY A 47 -24.43 -2.54 8.99
N GLY A 48 -23.19 -2.46 8.50
CA GLY A 48 -22.86 -2.57 7.08
C GLY A 48 -22.53 -4.01 6.68
N ASN A 49 -23.06 -4.45 5.53
CA ASN A 49 -22.66 -5.69 4.85
C ASN A 49 -21.32 -5.53 4.11
N GLN A 50 -20.39 -4.73 4.64
CA GLN A 50 -19.11 -4.40 3.98
C GLN A 50 -17.94 -4.39 4.96
N GLN A 51 -16.86 -5.10 4.60
CA GLN A 51 -15.55 -5.01 5.23
C GLN A 51 -14.73 -3.95 4.50
N ARG A 52 -14.04 -3.07 5.23
CA ARG A 52 -13.13 -2.09 4.61
C ARG A 52 -11.70 -2.29 5.09
N TYR A 53 -10.80 -2.31 4.13
CA TYR A 53 -9.35 -2.36 4.33
C TYR A 53 -8.77 -1.06 3.81
N GLN A 54 -8.10 -0.31 4.67
CA GLN A 54 -7.32 0.86 4.27
C GLN A 54 -5.86 0.49 4.38
N THR A 55 -5.08 0.77 3.34
CA THR A 55 -3.65 0.55 3.40
C THR A 55 -2.85 1.61 2.70
N ARG A 56 -1.72 1.97 3.31
CA ARG A 56 -0.73 2.86 2.70
C ARG A 56 0.40 2.00 2.14
N ILE A 57 0.63 2.08 0.85
CA ILE A 57 1.72 1.40 0.15
C ILE A 57 2.81 2.44 -0.13
N VAL A 58 4.05 2.10 0.23
CA VAL A 58 5.23 2.93 -0.05
C VAL A 58 6.14 2.16 -0.99
N SER A 59 6.33 2.68 -2.20
CA SER A 59 7.23 2.13 -3.22
C SER A 59 8.44 3.05 -3.38
N SER A 60 9.62 2.47 -3.62
CA SER A 60 10.87 3.22 -3.77
C SER A 60 11.69 2.69 -4.92
N ALA A 61 12.26 3.62 -5.70
CA ALA A 61 13.19 3.36 -6.78
C ALA A 61 14.43 4.23 -6.56
N ASN A 62 15.57 3.58 -6.33
CA ASN A 62 16.87 4.23 -6.18
C ASN A 62 17.80 3.70 -7.27
N GLN A 63 18.41 4.61 -8.03
CA GLN A 63 19.50 4.27 -8.93
C GLN A 63 20.34 5.52 -9.25
N VAL A 64 21.59 5.28 -9.63
CA VAL A 64 22.49 6.29 -10.16
C VAL A 64 21.94 6.93 -11.44
N ASN A 65 21.89 8.27 -11.46
CA ASN A 65 21.37 9.12 -12.52
C ASN A 65 19.93 8.77 -12.94
N LEU A 66 19.14 8.21 -12.01
CA LEU A 66 17.79 7.77 -12.28
C LEU A 66 16.91 8.94 -12.74
N LYS A 67 16.20 8.74 -13.84
CA LYS A 67 15.16 9.66 -14.30
C LYS A 67 13.79 9.10 -13.93
N PHE A 68 12.83 9.99 -13.73
CA PHE A 68 11.48 9.59 -13.31
C PHE A 68 10.83 8.57 -14.26
N ASN A 69 10.99 8.74 -15.58
CA ASN A 69 10.48 7.80 -16.59
C ASN A 69 11.07 6.37 -16.47
N GLN A 70 12.25 6.23 -15.85
CA GLN A 70 12.86 4.92 -15.55
C GLN A 70 12.42 4.40 -14.18
N ALA A 71 12.13 5.31 -13.23
CA ALA A 71 11.63 4.98 -11.91
C ALA A 71 10.17 4.53 -11.91
N GLU A 72 9.34 5.15 -12.75
CA GLU A 72 7.90 4.90 -12.90
C GLU A 72 7.55 3.41 -13.02
N PRO A 73 8.11 2.63 -13.98
CA PRO A 73 7.78 1.20 -14.08
C PRO A 73 8.20 0.38 -12.85
N VAL A 74 9.26 0.78 -12.14
CA VAL A 74 9.72 0.12 -10.91
C VAL A 74 8.75 0.40 -9.76
N LEU A 75 8.33 1.66 -9.62
CA LEU A 75 7.37 2.10 -8.62
C LEU A 75 5.99 1.44 -8.83
N GLU A 76 5.52 1.37 -10.08
CA GLU A 76 4.27 0.70 -10.45
C GLU A 76 4.32 -0.81 -10.18
N ALA A 77 5.43 -1.48 -10.53
CA ALA A 77 5.59 -2.91 -10.28
C ALA A 77 5.56 -3.22 -8.77
N GLN A 78 6.21 -2.41 -7.94
CA GLN A 78 6.17 -2.56 -6.48
C GLN A 78 4.77 -2.31 -5.90
N LEU A 79 4.07 -1.29 -6.41
CA LEU A 79 2.69 -1.03 -6.05
C LEU A 79 1.78 -2.21 -6.42
N ALA A 80 1.88 -2.71 -7.65
CA ALA A 80 1.09 -3.85 -8.13
C ALA A 80 1.32 -5.12 -7.29
N ASN A 81 2.58 -5.44 -6.97
CA ASN A 81 2.92 -6.55 -6.09
C ASN A 81 2.32 -6.38 -4.69
N SER A 82 2.32 -5.15 -4.16
CA SER A 82 1.75 -4.85 -2.84
C SER A 82 0.23 -4.99 -2.84
N ILE A 83 -0.45 -4.49 -3.88
CA ILE A 83 -1.91 -4.63 -4.05
C ILE A 83 -2.32 -6.10 -4.23
N ALA A 84 -1.56 -6.85 -5.03
CA ALA A 84 -1.84 -8.28 -5.27
C ALA A 84 -1.74 -9.13 -3.99
N GLY A 85 -0.96 -8.71 -3.00
CA GLY A 85 -0.84 -9.41 -1.71
C GLY A 85 -1.89 -9.02 -0.65
N ILE A 86 -2.81 -8.10 -0.95
CA ILE A 86 -3.85 -7.64 0.00
C ILE A 86 -5.13 -8.48 -0.08
N LEU A 87 -5.32 -9.27 -1.15
CA LEU A 87 -6.48 -10.15 -1.39
C LEU A 87 -6.14 -11.63 -1.18
#